data_AF-A0A5C5YFU5-F1
#
_entry.id   AF-A0A5C5YFU5-F1
#
_cell.length_a   1.000
_cell.length_b   1.000
_cell.length_c   1.000
_cell.angle_alpha   90.00
_cell.angle_beta   90.00
_cell.angle_gamma   90.00
#
_symmetry.space_group_name_H-M   'P 1'
#
loop_
_entity.id
_entity.type
_entity.pdbx_description
1 polymer ?
#
loop_
_entity_poly.entity_id
_entity_poly.type
_entity_poly.pdbx_seq_one_letter_code
_entity_poly.pdbx_strand_id
1 'polypeptide(L)'
;MSHHLNPCRHLTRTRSRSAFTLVEMLIAMAITLLMMAAVARAFAFVGERVRDSRGNVSLSSELRDVTTRLNDELRRCTVPLDPVDGDDPEPNGYFEYYEGPMTDATTTILGRYSTIDDQTVAQDSRFGDLDDYLAFTAIAPPGAWFTGQVPAYILNTALDPASGSATEIAANTPVVIRSRYAEIVYFANPERDTTGAIVDADDDSIPDRVMLYRRVLLIRPDLNSVTSGVGLRLTAGNDWLTGMGDAHQIVDLSIRRQLNADGTPNRNVNAAVVANSLDDLSQPHNRFAHVRVPWGQIVGGTSPDTSMPILALEDLEPTSLIRQGSTNNLSPTLSATNNAPVVTPQKWSGYLRREFVLSGDRRGEDVIANNCRALDLQIFDPTAAFYLSSRDLVVGPGDAGYRQVLSGPTGALIPDGVPGGGFVDLAYPVLAGGALRGWQDLLVSNSPGAPSGQVTPNLEPGASDTLNITRMSSVFSGLDLAAASTFPANTTDQTYTDALFKSGRLVIAGSDQIRLFQPAFDTYTSAYERDGFYQERRYIGGRFRGTYWKQYNAGDASITDLAADGIDTNAPTLFPGEYGTDDPSERETSAPFVQTPQAIRVTVRLENVGTRQLQQMSVVHRDSL
;
A
#
# COMPACT_ATOMS: atom_id res chain seq x y z
N MET A 1 -3.36 -80.51 91.86
CA MET A 1 -1.97 -80.58 92.36
C MET A 1 -1.12 -79.67 91.52
N SER A 2 -0.08 -79.11 92.15
CA SER A 2 1.05 -78.40 91.54
C SER A 2 0.75 -77.07 90.85
N HIS A 3 1.23 -75.94 91.41
CA HIS A 3 2.62 -75.45 91.33
C HIS A 3 2.93 -75.03 89.87
N HIS A 4 3.60 -73.93 89.55
CA HIS A 4 4.46 -73.02 90.29
C HIS A 4 4.85 -71.89 89.30
N LEU A 5 5.20 -70.74 89.86
CA LEU A 5 6.31 -69.83 89.49
C LEU A 5 6.41 -69.14 88.11
N ASN A 6 6.63 -67.83 88.25
CA ASN A 6 7.06 -66.82 87.28
C ASN A 6 8.37 -67.16 86.55
N PRO A 7 8.58 -66.49 85.40
CA PRO A 7 9.83 -65.75 85.22
C PRO A 7 9.66 -64.36 84.59
N CYS A 8 10.54 -63.43 84.98
CA CYS A 8 10.76 -62.13 84.32
C CYS A 8 11.03 -62.30 82.81
N ARG A 9 10.38 -61.49 81.96
CA ARG A 9 10.72 -61.34 80.54
C ARG A 9 10.66 -59.87 80.10
N HIS A 10 11.75 -59.45 79.47
CA HIS A 10 12.01 -58.21 78.74
C HIS A 10 10.77 -57.62 78.04
N LEU A 11 10.43 -56.37 78.34
CA LEU A 11 9.54 -55.55 77.50
C LEU A 11 10.34 -54.97 76.32
N THR A 12 10.59 -55.79 75.30
CA THR A 12 10.87 -55.28 73.96
C THR A 12 9.57 -54.76 73.38
N ARG A 13 9.40 -53.43 73.34
CA ARG A 13 8.31 -52.76 72.60
C ARG A 13 8.53 -52.98 71.11
N THR A 14 8.05 -54.12 70.60
CA THR A 14 7.90 -54.34 69.16
C THR A 14 6.83 -53.37 68.67
N ARG A 15 7.23 -52.28 68.01
CA ARG A 15 6.33 -51.51 67.14
C ARG A 15 5.67 -52.51 66.19
N SER A 16 4.36 -52.74 66.33
CA SER A 16 3.62 -53.44 65.27
C SER A 16 3.71 -52.56 64.03
N ARG A 17 4.39 -53.05 63.01
CA ARG A 17 4.32 -52.47 61.67
C ARG A 17 2.99 -52.93 61.11
N SER A 18 1.99 -52.05 61.09
CA SER A 18 0.77 -52.27 60.32
C SER A 18 1.17 -52.38 58.85
N ALA A 19 0.94 -53.54 58.25
CA ALA A 19 1.07 -53.71 56.81
C ALA A 19 -0.09 -52.98 56.12
N PHE A 20 0.20 -52.19 55.09
CA PHE A 20 -0.80 -51.43 54.33
C PHE A 20 -1.81 -52.36 53.65
N THR A 21 -3.09 -52.00 53.71
CA THR A 21 -4.14 -52.71 52.98
C THR A 21 -4.06 -52.42 51.48
N LEU A 22 -4.56 -53.33 50.65
CA LEU A 22 -4.57 -53.18 49.19
C LEU A 22 -5.33 -51.90 48.76
N VAL A 23 -6.37 -51.54 49.52
CA VAL A 23 -7.13 -50.30 49.36
C VAL A 23 -6.29 -49.06 49.67
N GLU A 24 -5.48 -49.05 50.74
CA GLU A 24 -4.56 -47.93 51.04
C GLU A 24 -3.46 -47.77 49.98
N MET A 25 -2.92 -48.87 49.46
CA MET A 25 -1.92 -48.81 48.37
C MET A 25 -2.53 -48.31 47.06
N LEU A 26 -3.79 -48.69 46.77
CA LEU A 26 -4.54 -48.17 45.62
C LEU A 26 -4.88 -46.68 45.77
N ILE A 27 -5.34 -46.26 46.96
CA ILE A 27 -5.62 -44.86 47.26
C ILE A 27 -4.34 -44.02 47.20
N ALA A 28 -3.23 -44.53 47.75
CA ALA A 28 -1.94 -43.85 47.68
C ALA A 28 -1.47 -43.69 46.23
N MET A 29 -1.56 -44.73 45.40
CA MET A 29 -1.24 -44.64 43.98
C MET A 29 -2.15 -43.63 43.27
N ALA A 30 -3.46 -43.66 43.52
CA ALA A 30 -4.41 -42.72 42.92
C ALA A 30 -4.11 -41.26 43.32
N ILE A 31 -3.76 -41.00 44.59
CA ILE A 31 -3.37 -39.66 45.06
C ILE A 31 -2.06 -39.22 44.41
N THR A 32 -1.06 -40.10 44.29
CA THR A 32 0.19 -39.75 43.61
C THR A 32 -0.02 -39.42 42.14
N LEU A 33 -0.89 -40.15 41.44
CA LEU A 33 -1.26 -39.86 40.06
C LEU A 33 -2.03 -38.54 39.94
N LEU A 34 -2.97 -38.26 40.84
CA LEU A 34 -3.68 -36.99 40.91
C LEU A 34 -2.74 -35.81 41.19
N MET A 35 -1.78 -35.98 42.11
CA MET A 35 -0.77 -34.95 42.38
C MET A 35 0.14 -34.71 41.18
N MET A 36 0.59 -35.78 40.50
CA MET A 36 1.40 -35.65 39.29
C MET A 36 0.61 -34.95 38.17
N ALA A 37 -0.68 -35.28 37.99
CA ALA A 37 -1.56 -34.63 37.02
C ALA A 37 -1.79 -33.13 37.35
N ALA A 38 -1.97 -32.79 38.62
CA ALA A 38 -2.12 -31.41 39.07
C ALA A 38 -0.84 -30.58 38.83
N VAL A 39 0.33 -31.14 39.15
CA VAL A 39 1.63 -30.50 38.91
C VAL A 39 1.91 -30.33 37.42
N ALA A 40 1.60 -31.34 36.59
CA ALA A 40 1.74 -31.24 35.14
C ALA A 40 0.86 -30.12 34.55
N ARG A 41 -0.39 -29.99 35.01
CA ARG A 41 -1.28 -28.89 34.60
C ARG A 41 -0.76 -27.52 35.07
N ALA A 42 -0.23 -27.42 36.28
CA ALA A 42 0.36 -26.18 36.77
C ALA A 42 1.57 -25.76 35.92
N PHE A 43 2.46 -26.69 35.55
CA PHE A 43 3.58 -26.39 34.66
C PHE A 43 3.13 -26.04 33.24
N ALA A 44 2.11 -26.70 32.70
CA ALA A 44 1.55 -26.35 31.40
C ALA A 44 1.00 -24.92 31.40
N PHE A 45 0.21 -24.55 32.42
CA PHE A 45 -0.34 -23.20 32.57
C PHE A 45 0.76 -22.13 32.72
N VAL A 46 1.76 -22.37 33.57
CA VAL A 46 2.88 -21.43 33.72
C VAL A 46 3.70 -21.35 32.43
N GLY A 47 3.93 -22.47 31.75
CA GLY A 47 4.65 -22.52 30.48
C GLY A 47 3.96 -21.74 29.36
N GLU A 48 2.64 -21.82 29.28
CA GLU A 48 1.82 -21.03 28.35
C GLU A 48 1.93 -19.54 28.64
N ARG A 49 1.72 -19.11 29.90
CA ARG A 49 1.86 -17.70 30.30
C ARG A 49 3.26 -17.14 30.00
N VAL A 50 4.31 -17.95 30.21
CA VAL A 50 5.68 -17.55 29.89
C VAL A 50 5.89 -17.44 28.37
N ARG A 51 5.32 -18.36 27.57
CA ARG A 51 5.36 -18.29 26.11
C ARG A 51 4.68 -17.03 25.61
N ASP A 52 3.48 -16.73 26.11
CA ASP A 52 2.71 -15.55 25.72
C ASP A 52 3.43 -14.26 26.11
N SER A 53 3.97 -14.20 27.32
CA SER A 53 4.75 -13.06 27.79
C SER A 53 5.98 -12.82 26.91
N ARG A 54 6.71 -13.87 26.52
CA ARG A 54 7.85 -13.76 25.59
C ARG A 54 7.41 -13.32 24.20
N GLY A 55 6.32 -13.88 23.69
CA GLY A 55 5.74 -13.51 22.40
C GLY A 55 5.37 -12.03 22.33
N ASN A 56 4.71 -11.52 23.38
CA ASN A 56 4.29 -10.13 23.49
C ASN A 56 5.48 -9.15 23.60
N VAL A 57 6.52 -9.52 24.36
CA VAL A 57 7.75 -8.71 24.47
C VAL A 57 8.51 -8.69 23.14
N SER A 58 8.59 -9.83 22.44
CA SER A 58 9.21 -9.92 21.12
C SER A 58 8.50 -9.03 20.11
N LEU A 59 7.18 -9.12 20.04
CA LEU A 59 6.35 -8.32 19.13
C LEU A 59 6.52 -6.82 19.38
N SER A 60 6.54 -6.41 20.65
CA SER A 60 6.75 -5.02 21.04
C SER A 60 8.15 -4.51 20.69
N SER A 61 9.17 -5.35 20.83
CA SER A 61 10.53 -5.01 20.41
C SER A 61 10.62 -4.83 18.90
N GLU A 62 10.05 -5.76 18.14
CA GLU A 62 10.04 -5.73 16.67
C GLU A 62 9.31 -4.48 16.13
N LEU A 63 8.11 -4.18 16.64
CA LEU A 63 7.39 -2.96 16.28
C LEU A 63 8.16 -1.69 16.65
N ARG A 64 8.82 -1.67 17.79
CA ARG A 64 9.64 -0.53 18.20
C ARG A 64 10.84 -0.35 17.27
N ASP A 65 11.48 -1.43 16.86
CA ASP A 65 12.62 -1.38 15.94
C ASP A 65 12.18 -0.88 14.54
N VAL A 66 11.05 -1.38 14.03
CA VAL A 66 10.45 -0.93 12.76
C VAL A 66 10.09 0.56 12.82
N THR A 67 9.35 0.98 13.85
CA THR A 67 8.87 2.37 13.95
C THR A 67 9.97 3.38 14.26
N THR A 68 10.95 3.01 15.08
CA THR A 68 12.11 3.90 15.33
C THR A 68 12.94 4.09 14.06
N ARG A 69 13.14 3.02 13.28
CA ARG A 69 13.81 3.11 11.98
C ARG A 69 13.02 3.96 10.98
N LEU A 70 11.73 3.66 10.82
CA LEU A 70 10.86 4.39 9.90
C LEU A 70 10.82 5.89 10.24
N ASN A 71 10.65 6.24 11.53
CA ASN A 71 10.68 7.64 11.97
C ASN A 71 12.04 8.31 11.73
N ASP A 72 13.14 7.59 11.92
CA ASP A 72 14.49 8.12 11.70
C ASP A 72 14.82 8.32 10.20
N GLU A 73 14.21 7.53 9.33
CA GLU A 73 14.35 7.66 7.87
C GLU A 73 13.45 8.74 7.29
N LEU A 74 12.19 8.80 7.73
CA LEU A 74 11.24 9.86 7.33
C LEU A 74 11.74 11.25 7.74
N ARG A 75 12.34 11.39 8.93
CA ARG A 75 12.99 12.64 9.36
C ARG A 75 14.20 13.05 8.51
N ARG A 76 14.71 12.13 7.70
CA ARG A 76 15.84 12.35 6.79
C ARG A 76 15.42 12.24 5.33
N CYS A 77 14.13 12.39 5.03
CA CYS A 77 13.66 12.62 3.68
C CYS A 77 14.40 13.83 3.08
N THR A 78 14.76 13.77 1.80
CA THR A 78 15.47 14.87 1.14
C THR A 78 14.55 16.00 0.69
N VAL A 79 13.24 15.74 0.63
CA VAL A 79 12.21 16.65 0.11
C VAL A 79 11.16 16.90 1.20
N PRO A 80 10.62 18.14 1.33
CA PRO A 80 9.44 18.41 2.15
C PRO A 80 8.18 17.72 1.58
N LEU A 81 7.09 17.72 2.33
CA LEU A 81 5.79 17.21 1.90
C LEU A 81 5.02 18.21 1.00
N ASP A 82 5.64 19.29 0.53
CA ASP A 82 4.99 20.24 -0.37
C ASP A 82 4.88 19.64 -1.80
N PRO A 83 3.66 19.51 -2.37
CA PRO A 83 3.52 19.18 -3.78
C PRO A 83 4.07 20.34 -4.61
N VAL A 84 4.76 20.04 -5.72
CA VAL A 84 5.35 21.09 -6.54
C VAL A 84 4.26 21.72 -7.40
N ASP A 85 3.91 22.95 -7.07
CA ASP A 85 3.04 23.82 -7.86
C ASP A 85 3.77 24.44 -9.06
N GLY A 86 5.01 24.01 -9.33
CA GLY A 86 5.79 24.11 -10.57
C GLY A 86 6.45 25.40 -10.96
N ASP A 87 6.24 26.46 -10.20
CA ASP A 87 7.06 27.68 -10.31
C ASP A 87 8.36 27.56 -9.51
N ASP A 88 8.42 26.62 -8.57
CA ASP A 88 9.56 26.38 -7.71
C ASP A 88 10.69 25.58 -8.39
N PRO A 89 11.95 25.78 -7.95
CA PRO A 89 13.08 24.94 -8.37
C PRO A 89 12.81 23.46 -8.05
N GLU A 90 13.25 22.58 -8.94
CA GLU A 90 13.00 21.15 -8.79
C GLU A 90 13.55 20.60 -7.46
N PRO A 91 12.74 19.83 -6.71
CA PRO A 91 13.21 19.20 -5.49
C PRO A 91 14.23 18.11 -5.82
N ASN A 92 15.32 18.05 -5.05
CA ASN A 92 16.32 16.99 -5.16
C ASN A 92 15.80 15.70 -4.51
N GLY A 93 15.05 14.91 -5.29
CA GLY A 93 14.46 13.64 -4.89
C GLY A 93 12.93 13.68 -4.87
N TYR A 94 12.29 12.80 -4.08
CA TYR A 94 10.83 12.74 -3.99
C TYR A 94 10.34 12.10 -2.69
N PHE A 95 9.06 12.31 -2.40
CA PHE A 95 8.25 11.56 -1.45
C PHE A 95 6.95 11.13 -2.14
N GLU A 96 6.62 9.85 -2.08
CA GLU A 96 5.42 9.27 -2.67
C GLU A 96 4.74 8.32 -1.68
N TYR A 97 3.43 8.50 -1.57
CA TYR A 97 2.51 7.63 -0.87
C TYR A 97 1.42 7.24 -1.86
N TYR A 98 1.39 5.96 -2.19
CA TYR A 98 0.33 5.36 -2.99
C TYR A 98 -0.65 4.61 -2.08
N GLU A 99 -1.93 4.77 -2.41
CA GLU A 99 -3.05 4.18 -1.70
C GLU A 99 -3.69 3.07 -2.53
N GLY A 100 -3.83 1.90 -1.91
CA GLY A 100 -4.49 0.75 -2.52
C GLY A 100 -6.02 0.79 -2.43
N PRO A 101 -6.73 -0.20 -2.99
CA PRO A 101 -8.18 -0.29 -2.87
C PRO A 101 -8.66 -0.76 -1.49
N MET A 102 -7.81 -1.37 -0.65
CA MET A 102 -8.22 -1.78 0.70
C MET A 102 -8.31 -0.56 1.62
N THR A 103 -8.85 -0.79 2.82
CA THR A 103 -8.93 0.16 3.94
C THR A 103 -9.06 -0.66 5.21
N ASP A 104 -8.86 -0.03 6.38
CA ASP A 104 -9.11 -0.66 7.68
C ASP A 104 -10.53 -1.25 7.84
N ALA A 105 -11.52 -0.67 7.14
CA ALA A 105 -12.90 -1.14 7.18
C ALA A 105 -13.18 -2.28 6.19
N THR A 106 -12.33 -2.50 5.19
CA THR A 106 -12.59 -3.42 4.07
C THR A 106 -12.84 -4.85 4.56
N THR A 107 -11.95 -5.38 5.39
CA THR A 107 -12.05 -6.74 5.93
C THR A 107 -13.21 -6.89 6.92
N THR A 108 -13.52 -5.83 7.66
CA THR A 108 -14.67 -5.81 8.57
C THR A 108 -15.99 -5.84 7.79
N ILE A 109 -16.09 -5.12 6.67
CA ILE A 109 -17.35 -5.03 5.91
C ILE A 109 -17.52 -6.21 4.95
N LEU A 110 -16.45 -6.63 4.26
CA LEU A 110 -16.49 -7.64 3.21
C LEU A 110 -16.05 -9.04 3.67
N GLY A 111 -15.41 -9.14 4.85
CA GLY A 111 -14.88 -10.41 5.34
C GLY A 111 -15.94 -11.38 5.86
N ARG A 112 -15.48 -12.57 6.21
CA ARG A 112 -16.29 -13.67 6.71
C ARG A 112 -16.74 -13.43 8.14
N TYR A 113 -17.96 -13.89 8.39
CA TYR A 113 -18.58 -13.87 9.69
C TYR A 113 -18.82 -15.30 10.16
N SER A 114 -18.45 -15.57 11.40
CA SER A 114 -18.74 -16.85 12.06
C SER A 114 -19.50 -16.61 13.35
N THR A 115 -20.34 -17.56 13.75
CA THR A 115 -20.94 -17.55 15.08
C THR A 115 -20.07 -18.38 16.03
N ILE A 116 -19.51 -17.73 17.05
CA ILE A 116 -18.78 -18.37 18.15
C ILE A 116 -19.53 -18.04 19.43
N ASP A 117 -19.94 -19.04 20.22
CA ASP A 117 -20.66 -18.85 21.48
C ASP A 117 -21.89 -17.92 21.38
N ASP A 118 -22.74 -18.13 20.36
CA ASP A 118 -23.91 -17.29 20.04
C ASP A 118 -23.60 -15.80 19.77
N GLN A 119 -22.34 -15.44 19.57
CA GLN A 119 -21.90 -14.12 19.10
C GLN A 119 -21.40 -14.24 17.66
N THR A 120 -21.88 -13.38 16.77
CA THR A 120 -21.25 -13.24 15.45
C THR A 120 -19.98 -12.43 15.62
N VAL A 121 -18.87 -13.01 15.17
CA VAL A 121 -17.56 -12.39 15.16
C VAL A 121 -17.13 -12.20 13.71
N ALA A 122 -16.73 -10.97 13.37
CA ALA A 122 -16.04 -10.67 12.11
C ALA A 122 -14.61 -11.22 12.23
N GLN A 123 -14.39 -12.44 11.73
CA GLN A 123 -13.11 -13.14 11.92
C GLN A 123 -11.94 -12.40 11.24
N ASP A 124 -12.25 -11.74 10.13
CA ASP A 124 -11.25 -11.13 9.25
C ASP A 124 -10.95 -9.67 9.64
N SER A 125 -11.69 -9.10 10.60
CA SER A 125 -11.45 -7.74 11.14
C SER A 125 -10.07 -7.58 11.80
N ARG A 126 -9.33 -8.68 11.99
CA ARG A 126 -7.93 -8.66 12.43
C ARG A 126 -7.01 -7.97 11.42
N PHE A 127 -7.32 -8.04 10.13
CA PHE A 127 -6.56 -7.42 9.06
C PHE A 127 -7.01 -5.96 8.89
N GLY A 128 -6.05 -5.05 8.78
CA GLY A 128 -6.30 -3.66 8.40
C GLY A 128 -5.98 -3.44 6.92
N ASP A 129 -5.49 -2.26 6.58
CA ASP A 129 -4.93 -1.98 5.25
C ASP A 129 -3.64 -2.77 4.98
N LEU A 130 -3.50 -3.34 3.78
CA LEU A 130 -2.37 -4.18 3.40
C LEU A 130 -1.73 -3.80 2.05
N ASP A 131 -2.29 -2.86 1.30
CA ASP A 131 -1.87 -2.61 -0.09
C ASP A 131 -1.24 -1.24 -0.32
N ASP A 132 -0.93 -0.51 0.76
CA ASP A 132 -0.19 0.74 0.68
C ASP A 132 1.29 0.60 0.29
N TYR A 133 1.77 1.65 -0.36
CA TYR A 133 3.16 1.78 -0.80
C TYR A 133 3.71 3.15 -0.44
N LEU A 134 4.89 3.15 0.20
CA LEU A 134 5.61 4.35 0.59
C LEU A 134 7.00 4.33 -0.01
N ALA A 135 7.37 5.37 -0.75
CA ALA A 135 8.71 5.52 -1.27
C ALA A 135 9.20 6.96 -1.13
N PHE A 136 10.47 7.12 -0.75
CA PHE A 136 11.06 8.44 -0.64
C PHE A 136 12.59 8.36 -0.74
N THR A 137 13.20 9.48 -1.09
CA THR A 137 14.65 9.63 -1.08
C THR A 137 15.13 10.12 0.28
N ALA A 138 16.14 9.45 0.83
CA ALA A 138 16.67 9.74 2.16
C ALA A 138 18.17 9.96 2.16
N ILE A 139 18.61 10.77 3.12
CA ILE A 139 20.02 11.02 3.40
C ILE A 139 20.47 10.19 4.62
N ALA A 140 21.58 9.45 4.51
CA ALA A 140 22.11 8.66 5.62
C ALA A 140 22.44 9.52 6.88
N PRO A 141 22.56 8.93 8.07
CA PRO A 141 23.04 9.65 9.24
C PRO A 141 24.46 10.22 9.05
N PRO A 142 24.83 11.32 9.71
CA PRO A 142 26.21 11.82 9.70
C PRO A 142 27.20 10.74 10.15
N GLY A 143 28.25 10.49 9.34
CA GLY A 143 29.26 9.46 9.62
C GLY A 143 28.83 8.03 9.28
N ALA A 144 27.60 7.82 8.83
CA ALA A 144 27.10 6.54 8.34
C ALA A 144 26.85 6.59 6.82
N TRP A 145 26.73 5.41 6.22
CA TRP A 145 26.46 5.24 4.80
C TRP A 145 25.40 4.17 4.62
N PHE A 146 24.53 4.33 3.63
CA PHE A 146 23.73 3.22 3.15
C PHE A 146 24.64 2.22 2.45
N THR A 147 24.34 0.94 2.59
CA THR A 147 25.12 -0.16 2.03
C THR A 147 24.19 -1.08 1.25
N GLY A 148 24.71 -1.66 0.18
CA GLY A 148 24.00 -2.61 -0.68
C GLY A 148 25.01 -3.40 -1.49
N GLN A 149 24.54 -4.37 -2.27
CA GLN A 149 25.39 -5.23 -3.08
C GLN A 149 25.12 -5.09 -4.57
N VAL A 150 26.20 -5.25 -5.34
CA VAL A 150 26.20 -5.31 -6.80
C VAL A 150 27.15 -6.42 -7.26
N PRO A 151 26.91 -7.06 -8.41
CA PRO A 151 27.90 -7.95 -9.01
C PRO A 151 29.22 -7.24 -9.31
N ALA A 152 30.32 -7.97 -9.17
CA ALA A 152 31.67 -7.45 -9.41
C ALA A 152 31.86 -6.88 -10.82
N TYR A 153 31.17 -7.42 -11.84
CA TYR A 153 31.27 -6.96 -13.22
C TYR A 153 30.75 -5.53 -13.45
N ILE A 154 29.90 -5.01 -12.56
CA ILE A 154 29.42 -3.62 -12.64
C ILE A 154 30.56 -2.64 -12.32
N LEU A 155 31.45 -3.03 -11.41
CA LEU A 155 32.57 -2.20 -10.97
C LEU A 155 33.84 -2.42 -11.81
N ASN A 156 33.99 -3.61 -12.39
CA ASN A 156 35.15 -3.97 -13.18
C ASN A 156 34.74 -4.56 -14.52
N THR A 157 35.02 -3.80 -15.58
CA THR A 157 34.70 -4.15 -16.96
C THR A 157 35.43 -5.39 -17.48
N ALA A 158 36.56 -5.76 -16.88
CA ALA A 158 37.28 -7.00 -17.17
C ALA A 158 36.59 -8.24 -16.60
N LEU A 159 35.61 -8.07 -15.72
CA LEU A 159 34.82 -9.17 -15.16
C LEU A 159 33.49 -9.37 -15.87
N ASP A 160 33.23 -8.62 -16.95
CA ASP A 160 32.00 -8.71 -17.72
C ASP A 160 31.85 -10.09 -18.40
N PRO A 161 30.77 -10.84 -18.15
CA PRO A 161 30.48 -12.11 -18.83
C PRO A 161 30.48 -11.99 -20.36
N ALA A 162 30.07 -10.84 -20.91
CA ALA A 162 30.05 -10.60 -22.35
C ALA A 162 31.45 -10.37 -22.95
N SER A 163 32.45 -10.05 -22.12
CA SER A 163 33.85 -9.92 -22.56
C SER A 163 34.55 -11.26 -22.76
N GLY A 164 33.94 -12.37 -22.31
CA GLY A 164 34.50 -13.73 -22.40
C GLY A 164 35.76 -13.97 -21.57
N SER A 165 36.20 -12.99 -20.77
CA SER A 165 37.49 -13.01 -20.06
C SER A 165 37.40 -13.43 -18.59
N ALA A 166 36.20 -13.50 -18.03
CA ALA A 166 35.95 -13.89 -16.65
C ALA A 166 35.09 -15.16 -16.55
N THR A 167 35.38 -16.00 -15.55
CA THR A 167 34.49 -17.11 -15.16
C THR A 167 33.18 -16.56 -14.62
N GLU A 168 32.05 -17.20 -14.93
CA GLU A 168 30.70 -16.82 -14.48
C GLU A 168 30.62 -16.55 -12.96
N ILE A 169 31.33 -17.36 -12.16
CA ILE A 169 31.41 -17.21 -10.69
C ILE A 169 32.09 -15.88 -10.29
N ALA A 170 33.17 -15.51 -10.95
CA ALA A 170 33.92 -14.28 -10.64
C ALA A 170 33.15 -13.01 -11.03
N ALA A 171 32.36 -13.08 -12.12
CA ALA A 171 31.51 -11.98 -12.55
C ALA A 171 30.35 -11.74 -11.57
N ASN A 172 29.66 -12.80 -11.17
CA ASN A 172 28.48 -12.75 -10.30
C ASN A 172 28.79 -12.69 -8.80
N THR A 173 30.07 -12.55 -8.42
CA THR A 173 30.43 -12.38 -7.02
C THR A 173 29.86 -11.06 -6.48
N PRO A 174 29.07 -11.07 -5.39
CA PRO A 174 28.51 -9.85 -4.82
C PRO A 174 29.60 -9.00 -4.18
N VAL A 175 29.58 -7.70 -4.47
CA VAL A 175 30.49 -6.68 -3.93
C VAL A 175 29.66 -5.63 -3.21
N VAL A 176 30.05 -5.35 -1.97
CA VAL A 176 29.39 -4.32 -1.16
C VAL A 176 29.81 -2.93 -1.63
N ILE A 177 28.81 -2.11 -1.94
CA ILE A 177 28.95 -0.70 -2.28
C ILE A 177 28.22 0.17 -1.25
N ARG A 178 28.49 1.47 -1.29
CA ARG A 178 27.95 2.44 -0.34
C ARG A 178 27.49 3.70 -1.04
N SER A 179 26.47 4.36 -0.49
CA SER A 179 26.06 5.70 -0.91
C SER A 179 25.60 6.57 0.27
N ARG A 180 25.75 7.89 0.10
CA ARG A 180 25.26 8.90 1.03
C ARG A 180 23.74 9.04 0.97
N TYR A 181 23.18 8.80 -0.21
CA TYR A 181 21.75 8.92 -0.54
C TYR A 181 21.20 7.57 -1.00
N ALA A 182 19.97 7.29 -0.64
CA ALA A 182 19.26 6.11 -1.09
C ALA A 182 17.78 6.43 -1.32
N GLU A 183 17.17 5.69 -2.23
CA GLU A 183 15.73 5.57 -2.38
C GLU A 183 15.28 4.42 -1.46
N ILE A 184 14.38 4.73 -0.53
CA ILE A 184 13.87 3.79 0.47
C ILE A 184 12.41 3.53 0.18
N VAL A 185 12.03 2.25 0.16
CA VAL A 185 10.68 1.81 -0.18
C VAL A 185 10.15 0.88 0.89
N TYR A 186 8.96 1.16 1.39
CA TYR A 186 8.20 0.33 2.32
C TYR A 186 6.92 -0.15 1.65
N PHE A 187 6.66 -1.46 1.74
CA PHE A 187 5.44 -2.07 1.22
C PHE A 187 5.19 -3.41 1.90
N ALA A 188 3.93 -3.82 1.93
CA ALA A 188 3.55 -5.16 2.36
C ALA A 188 3.40 -6.08 1.15
N ASN A 189 3.78 -7.35 1.27
CA ASN A 189 3.52 -8.35 0.22
C ASN A 189 3.20 -9.71 0.83
N PRO A 190 2.20 -10.43 0.29
CA PRO A 190 1.87 -11.78 0.71
C PRO A 190 2.99 -12.79 0.42
N GLU A 191 3.08 -13.82 1.26
CA GLU A 191 3.87 -15.00 0.96
C GLU A 191 3.27 -15.76 -0.23
N ARG A 192 4.13 -16.25 -1.12
CA ARG A 192 3.73 -16.97 -2.33
C ARG A 192 4.34 -18.36 -2.37
N ASP A 193 3.61 -19.27 -3.00
CA ASP A 193 4.06 -20.63 -3.26
C ASP A 193 5.01 -20.70 -4.47
N THR A 194 5.43 -21.90 -4.85
CA THR A 194 6.32 -22.12 -6.01
C THR A 194 5.69 -21.79 -7.35
N THR A 195 4.36 -21.68 -7.43
CA THR A 195 3.63 -21.29 -8.64
C THR A 195 3.46 -19.77 -8.74
N GLY A 196 3.67 -19.07 -7.63
CA GLY A 196 3.48 -17.62 -7.51
C GLY A 196 2.09 -17.21 -7.03
N ALA A 197 1.25 -18.18 -6.71
CA ALA A 197 -0.04 -17.92 -6.07
C ALA A 197 0.20 -17.45 -4.64
N ILE A 198 -0.68 -16.56 -4.16
CA ILE A 198 -0.73 -16.18 -2.75
C ILE A 198 -1.02 -17.43 -1.93
N VAL A 199 -0.26 -17.62 -0.85
CA VAL A 199 -0.53 -18.70 0.09
C VAL A 199 -1.74 -18.33 0.93
N ASP A 200 -2.81 -19.08 0.71
CA ASP A 200 -4.07 -19.04 1.43
C ASP A 200 -4.46 -20.50 1.73
N ALA A 201 -4.24 -20.92 2.98
CA ALA A 201 -4.42 -22.31 3.40
C ALA A 201 -5.85 -22.60 3.88
N ASP A 202 -6.61 -21.59 4.28
CA ASP A 202 -8.01 -21.70 4.71
C ASP A 202 -9.03 -21.30 3.62
N ASP A 203 -8.53 -21.02 2.41
CA ASP A 203 -9.31 -20.65 1.22
C ASP A 203 -10.24 -19.48 1.54
N ASP A 204 -9.72 -18.50 2.30
CA ASP A 204 -10.43 -17.32 2.77
C ASP A 204 -10.36 -16.10 1.85
N SER A 205 -9.58 -16.22 0.77
CA SER A 205 -9.22 -15.16 -0.17
C SER A 205 -8.40 -14.03 0.45
N ILE A 206 -7.92 -14.19 1.69
CA ILE A 206 -7.01 -13.26 2.36
C ILE A 206 -5.64 -13.94 2.47
N PRO A 207 -4.54 -13.20 2.30
CA PRO A 207 -3.23 -13.80 2.52
C PRO A 207 -3.02 -14.17 3.99
N ASP A 208 -2.73 -15.45 4.23
CA ASP A 208 -2.42 -15.98 5.56
C ASP A 208 -1.19 -15.32 6.19
N ARG A 209 -0.20 -15.02 5.35
CA ARG A 209 1.10 -14.48 5.75
C ARG A 209 1.45 -13.32 4.85
N VAL A 210 1.56 -12.16 5.46
CA VAL A 210 2.06 -10.95 4.81
C VAL A 210 3.36 -10.54 5.51
N MET A 211 4.35 -10.18 4.71
CA MET A 211 5.63 -9.69 5.20
C MET A 211 5.73 -8.20 4.93
N LEU A 212 6.35 -7.48 5.87
CA LEU A 212 6.68 -6.08 5.68
C LEU A 212 8.09 -5.97 5.10
N TYR A 213 8.19 -5.34 3.94
CA TYR A 213 9.46 -5.14 3.23
C TYR A 213 9.94 -3.70 3.42
N ARG A 214 11.27 -3.56 3.52
CA ARG A 214 11.97 -2.28 3.43
C ARG A 214 13.15 -2.46 2.48
N ARG A 215 13.01 -1.90 1.30
CA ARG A 215 14.02 -1.97 0.25
C ARG A 215 14.86 -0.69 0.23
N VAL A 216 16.18 -0.82 0.11
CA VAL A 216 17.12 0.31 0.03
C VAL A 216 17.87 0.25 -1.28
N LEU A 217 17.68 1.26 -2.12
CA LEU A 217 18.29 1.36 -3.43
C LEU A 217 19.29 2.52 -3.42
N LEU A 218 20.57 2.21 -3.60
CA LEU A 218 21.63 3.21 -3.51
C LEU A 218 21.64 4.11 -4.75
N ILE A 219 21.73 5.42 -4.52
CA ILE A 219 21.82 6.42 -5.59
C ILE A 219 23.29 6.62 -5.91
N ARG A 220 23.73 6.16 -7.09
CA ARG A 220 25.14 6.14 -7.52
C ARG A 220 25.27 6.42 -9.04
N PRO A 221 24.97 7.66 -9.48
CA PRO A 221 25.05 8.02 -10.90
C PRO A 221 26.48 7.94 -11.45
N ASP A 222 27.49 7.96 -10.59
CA ASP A 222 28.91 7.80 -10.93
C ASP A 222 29.27 6.41 -11.49
N LEU A 223 28.40 5.41 -11.31
CA LEU A 223 28.57 4.07 -11.90
C LEU A 223 28.17 4.00 -13.38
N ASN A 224 27.52 5.02 -13.90
CA ASN A 224 27.27 5.14 -15.33
C ASN A 224 28.61 5.42 -16.03
N SER A 225 29.11 4.45 -16.81
CA SER A 225 30.48 4.48 -17.35
C SER A 225 30.78 5.75 -18.16
N VAL A 226 31.79 6.51 -17.73
CA VAL A 226 32.19 7.83 -18.28
C VAL A 226 32.69 7.78 -19.74
N THR A 227 32.90 6.59 -20.34
CA THR A 227 33.65 6.46 -21.60
C THR A 227 32.94 5.86 -22.81
N SER A 228 31.65 5.48 -22.74
CA SER A 228 31.00 4.92 -23.96
C SER A 228 29.50 5.19 -24.13
N GLY A 229 28.83 5.94 -23.25
CA GLY A 229 27.38 6.16 -23.37
C GLY A 229 26.54 4.87 -23.28
N VAL A 230 27.16 3.77 -22.88
CA VAL A 230 26.52 2.50 -22.54
C VAL A 230 26.25 2.59 -21.04
N GLY A 231 24.99 2.42 -20.63
CA GLY A 231 24.59 2.42 -19.23
C GLY A 231 25.28 1.34 -18.39
N LEU A 232 24.72 1.05 -17.22
CA LEU A 232 25.06 -0.15 -16.47
C LEU A 232 24.97 -1.37 -17.39
N ARG A 233 25.93 -2.28 -17.26
CA ARG A 233 26.02 -3.54 -18.01
C ARG A 233 24.98 -4.56 -17.51
N LEU A 234 23.75 -4.08 -17.36
CA LEU A 234 22.57 -4.80 -16.95
C LEU A 234 21.58 -4.78 -18.12
N THR A 235 20.80 -5.84 -18.22
CA THR A 235 19.88 -6.08 -19.34
C THR A 235 18.46 -5.99 -18.79
N ALA A 236 17.64 -5.10 -19.35
CA ALA A 236 16.22 -5.03 -19.05
C ALA A 236 15.42 -5.96 -19.98
N GLY A 237 14.46 -6.72 -19.43
CA GLY A 237 13.55 -7.55 -20.21
C GLY A 237 12.62 -6.73 -21.11
N ASN A 238 12.11 -7.32 -22.19
CA ASN A 238 11.24 -6.63 -23.17
C ASN A 238 9.85 -6.26 -22.64
N ASP A 239 9.42 -6.92 -21.57
CA ASP A 239 8.11 -6.68 -20.98
C ASP A 239 8.02 -5.27 -20.38
N TRP A 240 6.88 -4.61 -20.56
CA TRP A 240 6.70 -3.23 -20.09
C TRP A 240 6.40 -3.16 -18.59
N LEU A 241 5.82 -4.24 -18.02
CA LEU A 241 5.39 -4.32 -16.64
C LEU A 241 6.49 -4.93 -15.75
N THR A 242 7.14 -6.00 -16.22
CA THR A 242 8.11 -6.76 -15.42
C THR A 242 9.55 -6.66 -15.93
N GLY A 243 9.81 -5.92 -17.02
CA GLY A 243 11.12 -5.93 -17.68
C GLY A 243 12.29 -5.47 -16.79
N MET A 244 12.03 -4.63 -15.79
CA MET A 244 13.06 -4.19 -14.83
C MET A 244 13.24 -5.12 -13.63
N GLY A 245 12.34 -6.09 -13.43
CA GLY A 245 12.36 -7.00 -12.28
C GLY A 245 13.70 -7.71 -12.13
N ASP A 246 14.20 -8.34 -13.19
CA ASP A 246 15.46 -9.10 -13.17
C ASP A 246 16.67 -8.22 -12.79
N ALA A 247 16.73 -6.99 -13.29
CA ALA A 247 17.80 -6.05 -12.94
C ALA A 247 17.74 -5.73 -11.44
N HIS A 248 16.54 -5.44 -10.90
CA HIS A 248 16.36 -5.21 -9.48
C HIS A 248 16.61 -6.47 -8.63
N GLN A 249 16.45 -7.70 -9.12
CA GLN A 249 16.80 -8.89 -8.34
C GLN A 249 18.31 -8.97 -8.04
N ILE A 250 19.13 -8.42 -8.93
CA ILE A 250 20.59 -8.59 -8.90
C ILE A 250 21.32 -7.46 -8.17
N VAL A 251 20.77 -6.23 -8.19
CA VAL A 251 21.44 -5.03 -7.64
C VAL A 251 20.61 -4.25 -6.64
N ASP A 252 21.30 -3.63 -5.67
CA ASP A 252 20.72 -2.67 -4.72
C ASP A 252 21.01 -1.23 -5.14
N LEU A 253 20.81 -0.94 -6.43
CA LEU A 253 20.98 0.38 -7.01
C LEU A 253 19.63 0.95 -7.39
N SER A 254 19.46 2.26 -7.19
CA SER A 254 18.36 2.98 -7.84
C SER A 254 18.70 3.07 -9.32
N ILE A 255 17.93 2.33 -10.13
CA ILE A 255 18.18 2.15 -11.56
C ILE A 255 16.89 2.35 -12.32
N ARG A 256 17.06 2.76 -13.57
CA ARG A 256 15.97 2.91 -14.53
C ARG A 256 16.32 2.30 -15.86
N ARG A 257 15.28 2.05 -16.64
CA ARG A 257 15.42 1.77 -18.07
C ARG A 257 15.69 3.09 -18.80
N GLN A 258 16.72 3.13 -19.64
CA GLN A 258 16.93 4.27 -20.52
C GLN A 258 15.75 4.42 -21.48
N LEU A 259 15.21 5.64 -21.62
CA LEU A 259 14.18 5.95 -22.59
C LEU A 259 14.78 6.12 -24.00
N ASN A 260 13.97 5.87 -25.01
CA ASN A 260 14.30 6.25 -26.38
C ASN A 260 14.29 7.79 -26.52
N ALA A 261 14.88 8.30 -27.61
CA ALA A 261 14.90 9.74 -27.88
C ALA A 261 13.48 10.36 -28.03
N ASP A 262 12.48 9.55 -28.35
CA ASP A 262 11.07 9.94 -28.45
C ASP A 262 10.31 9.83 -27.12
N GLY A 263 11.01 9.54 -26.02
CA GLY A 263 10.43 9.38 -24.69
C GLY A 263 9.73 8.05 -24.45
N THR A 264 9.65 7.15 -25.43
CA THR A 264 9.03 5.83 -25.23
C THR A 264 9.95 4.91 -24.40
N PRO A 265 9.40 3.93 -23.64
CA PRO A 265 10.23 2.96 -22.95
C PRO A 265 11.03 2.14 -23.97
N ASN A 266 12.35 2.08 -23.83
CA ASN A 266 13.19 1.28 -24.73
C ASN A 266 12.99 -0.22 -24.48
N ARG A 267 12.01 -0.86 -25.12
CA ARG A 267 11.68 -2.28 -24.90
C ARG A 267 12.65 -3.28 -25.53
N ASN A 268 13.85 -2.86 -25.92
CA ASN A 268 14.89 -3.77 -26.41
C ASN A 268 15.44 -4.61 -25.25
N VAL A 269 15.81 -5.87 -25.52
CA VAL A 269 16.48 -6.74 -24.53
C VAL A 269 17.79 -6.09 -24.12
N ASN A 270 18.49 -5.47 -25.06
CA ASN A 270 19.74 -4.77 -24.81
C ASN A 270 19.54 -3.30 -24.43
N ALA A 271 18.34 -2.93 -23.96
CA ALA A 271 18.12 -1.57 -23.46
C ALA A 271 19.06 -1.31 -22.29
N ALA A 272 19.81 -0.21 -22.39
CA ALA A 272 20.71 0.18 -21.33
C ALA A 272 19.92 0.51 -20.06
N VAL A 273 20.38 -0.04 -18.96
CA VAL A 273 19.92 0.29 -17.61
C VAL A 273 20.85 1.37 -17.08
N VAL A 274 20.35 2.40 -16.42
CA VAL A 274 21.15 3.55 -15.97
C VAL A 274 20.91 3.73 -14.47
N ALA A 275 21.98 4.03 -13.71
CA ALA A 275 21.86 4.41 -12.30
C ALA A 275 21.30 5.83 -12.19
N ASN A 276 20.31 6.02 -11.34
CA ASN A 276 19.69 7.32 -11.13
C ASN A 276 20.59 8.25 -10.31
N SER A 277 20.46 9.55 -10.58
CA SER A 277 20.83 10.64 -9.66
C SER A 277 19.62 11.11 -8.84
N LEU A 278 19.82 12.03 -7.89
CA LEU A 278 18.70 12.65 -7.16
C LEU A 278 17.81 13.47 -8.09
N ASP A 279 18.42 14.10 -9.09
CA ASP A 279 17.75 14.87 -10.13
C ASP A 279 16.92 13.95 -11.04
N ASP A 280 17.46 12.81 -11.46
CA ASP A 280 16.68 11.83 -12.24
C ASP A 280 15.46 11.31 -11.47
N LEU A 281 15.56 11.15 -10.14
CA LEU A 281 14.47 10.61 -9.29
C LEU A 281 13.34 11.60 -9.02
N SER A 282 13.56 12.88 -9.32
CA SER A 282 12.53 13.89 -9.30
C SER A 282 11.41 13.50 -10.29
N GLN A 283 11.80 12.93 -11.45
CA GLN A 283 10.91 12.38 -12.47
C GLN A 283 10.42 10.96 -12.12
N PRO A 284 9.12 10.69 -12.02
CA PRO A 284 8.65 9.39 -11.54
C PRO A 284 8.80 8.23 -12.50
N HIS A 285 8.92 8.46 -13.80
CA HIS A 285 9.23 7.37 -14.72
C HIS A 285 10.60 6.73 -14.47
N ASN A 286 11.45 7.36 -13.65
CA ASN A 286 12.78 6.87 -13.27
C ASN A 286 12.80 6.16 -11.91
N ARG A 287 11.72 6.27 -11.12
CA ARG A 287 11.64 5.73 -9.76
C ARG A 287 11.44 4.22 -9.76
N PHE A 288 11.71 3.61 -8.61
CA PHE A 288 11.56 2.18 -8.43
C PHE A 288 10.13 1.72 -8.73
N ALA A 289 10.04 0.59 -9.44
CA ALA A 289 8.78 -0.06 -9.81
C ALA A 289 7.76 0.81 -10.57
N HIS A 290 8.19 1.94 -11.14
CA HIS A 290 7.34 2.75 -12.00
C HIS A 290 7.38 2.24 -13.43
N VAL A 291 6.20 2.12 -14.02
CA VAL A 291 5.98 1.61 -15.38
C VAL A 291 4.99 2.49 -16.13
N ARG A 292 4.98 2.34 -17.45
CA ARG A 292 4.03 3.02 -18.32
C ARG A 292 3.21 2.02 -19.09
N VAL A 293 1.91 2.07 -18.87
CA VAL A 293 0.96 1.14 -19.48
C VAL A 293 0.85 1.47 -20.95
N PRO A 294 1.04 0.49 -21.87
CA PRO A 294 0.78 0.69 -23.28
C PRO A 294 -0.68 1.13 -23.48
N TRP A 295 -0.91 2.18 -24.26
CA TRP A 295 -2.24 2.77 -24.39
C TRP A 295 -3.32 1.80 -24.89
N GLY A 296 -2.93 0.85 -25.74
CA GLY A 296 -3.80 -0.24 -26.19
C GLY A 296 -4.36 -1.11 -25.07
N GLN A 297 -3.69 -1.19 -23.89
CA GLN A 297 -4.20 -1.90 -22.71
C GLN A 297 -5.27 -1.11 -21.96
N ILE A 298 -5.29 0.22 -22.10
CA ILE A 298 -6.24 1.10 -21.44
C ILE A 298 -7.50 1.23 -22.30
N VAL A 299 -7.35 1.57 -23.59
CA VAL A 299 -8.50 1.91 -24.45
C VAL A 299 -8.69 1.04 -25.67
N GLY A 300 -7.85 0.02 -25.85
CA GLY A 300 -7.85 -0.81 -27.05
C GLY A 300 -7.15 -0.15 -28.23
N GLY A 301 -6.81 -0.97 -29.24
CA GLY A 301 -6.14 -0.52 -30.46
C GLY A 301 -4.61 -0.59 -30.41
N THR A 302 -3.98 -0.17 -31.51
CA THR A 302 -2.52 -0.13 -31.68
C THR A 302 -2.06 1.34 -31.68
N SER A 303 -1.69 1.86 -30.52
CA SER A 303 -1.03 3.16 -30.39
C SER A 303 0.34 2.97 -29.74
N PRO A 304 1.38 3.72 -30.18
CA PRO A 304 2.66 3.80 -29.47
C PRO A 304 2.58 4.59 -28.16
N ASP A 305 1.47 5.29 -27.91
CA ASP A 305 1.26 6.08 -26.71
C ASP A 305 1.25 5.22 -25.43
N THR A 306 1.47 5.87 -24.29
CA THR A 306 1.45 5.22 -22.99
C THR A 306 0.74 6.05 -21.94
N SER A 307 0.35 5.43 -20.83
CA SER A 307 -0.09 6.17 -19.64
C SER A 307 1.02 7.05 -19.09
N MET A 308 0.64 7.98 -18.24
CA MET A 308 1.56 8.56 -17.26
C MET A 308 2.19 7.45 -16.41
N PRO A 309 3.37 7.68 -15.80
CA PRO A 309 4.03 6.70 -14.94
C PRO A 309 3.12 6.29 -13.77
N ILE A 310 2.97 4.99 -13.59
CA ILE A 310 2.20 4.38 -12.51
C ILE A 310 3.02 3.28 -11.83
N LEU A 311 2.61 2.85 -10.65
CA LEU A 311 3.27 1.73 -9.97
C LEU A 311 2.93 0.40 -10.66
N ALA A 312 3.94 -0.47 -10.76
CA ALA A 312 3.80 -1.84 -11.24
C ALA A 312 3.17 -2.72 -10.16
N LEU A 313 1.85 -2.63 -10.05
CA LEU A 313 1.06 -3.37 -9.08
C LEU A 313 0.38 -4.57 -9.73
N GLU A 314 0.05 -5.56 -8.92
CA GLU A 314 -0.83 -6.66 -9.29
C GLU A 314 -2.28 -6.16 -9.39
N ASP A 315 -3.09 -6.91 -10.13
CA ASP A 315 -4.53 -6.72 -10.08
C ASP A 315 -5.00 -7.25 -8.73
N LEU A 316 -5.70 -6.40 -7.97
CA LEU A 316 -6.33 -6.82 -6.72
C LEU A 316 -7.83 -6.70 -6.88
N GLU A 317 -8.51 -7.79 -6.57
CA GLU A 317 -9.96 -7.84 -6.49
C GLU A 317 -10.36 -7.93 -5.01
N PRO A 318 -10.67 -6.79 -4.35
CA PRO A 318 -11.25 -6.79 -3.00
C PRO A 318 -12.54 -7.63 -2.91
N THR A 319 -13.17 -7.88 -4.06
CA THR A 319 -14.37 -8.71 -4.22
C THR A 319 -14.15 -10.20 -4.06
N SER A 320 -12.90 -10.68 -4.10
CA SER A 320 -12.57 -12.09 -3.78
C SER A 320 -12.95 -12.48 -2.34
N LEU A 321 -13.11 -11.49 -1.45
CA LEU A 321 -13.56 -11.63 -0.06
C LEU A 321 -15.04 -11.99 0.09
N ILE A 322 -15.86 -11.83 -0.96
CA ILE A 322 -17.34 -11.91 -0.91
C ILE A 322 -17.86 -13.33 -1.26
N ARG A 323 -17.03 -14.38 -1.25
CA ARG A 323 -17.47 -15.72 -1.66
C ARG A 323 -18.31 -16.42 -0.57
N GLN A 324 -19.54 -15.96 -0.36
CA GLN A 324 -20.57 -16.72 0.35
C GLN A 324 -21.88 -16.76 -0.44
N GLY A 325 -21.90 -17.56 -1.51
CA GLY A 325 -23.03 -18.37 -1.97
C GLY A 325 -24.44 -17.77 -2.20
N SER A 326 -24.66 -16.45 -2.15
CA SER A 326 -25.98 -15.83 -2.28
C SER A 326 -26.13 -15.06 -3.60
N THR A 327 -27.32 -15.08 -4.20
CA THR A 327 -27.62 -14.42 -5.48
C THR A 327 -27.78 -12.89 -5.39
N ASN A 328 -27.59 -12.30 -4.21
CA ASN A 328 -27.71 -10.86 -3.94
C ASN A 328 -26.34 -10.23 -3.64
N ASN A 329 -25.32 -10.56 -4.45
CA ASN A 329 -23.95 -10.06 -4.26
C ASN A 329 -23.87 -8.54 -4.51
N LEU A 330 -23.91 -7.74 -3.45
CA LEU A 330 -23.65 -6.29 -3.48
C LEU A 330 -22.13 -6.00 -3.38
N SER A 331 -21.35 -6.62 -4.27
CA SER A 331 -19.90 -6.41 -4.39
C SER A 331 -19.60 -5.04 -5.01
N PRO A 332 -18.67 -4.22 -4.47
CA PRO A 332 -18.38 -2.88 -5.00
C PRO A 332 -18.24 -2.87 -6.53
N THR A 333 -18.80 -1.85 -7.18
CA THR A 333 -18.70 -1.72 -8.63
C THR A 333 -17.25 -1.55 -9.05
N LEU A 334 -16.76 -2.43 -9.91
CA LEU A 334 -15.35 -2.46 -10.32
C LEU A 334 -15.07 -1.58 -11.53
N SER A 335 -13.91 -0.93 -11.51
CA SER A 335 -13.49 0.05 -12.51
C SER A 335 -13.45 -0.50 -13.93
N ALA A 336 -12.94 -1.71 -14.13
CA ALA A 336 -12.67 -2.24 -15.48
C ALA A 336 -13.91 -2.76 -16.23
N THR A 337 -15.06 -2.89 -15.58
CA THR A 337 -16.25 -3.60 -16.10
C THR A 337 -17.52 -2.77 -16.13
N ASN A 338 -17.54 -1.58 -15.51
CA ASN A 338 -18.75 -0.76 -15.37
C ASN A 338 -18.52 0.70 -15.79
N ASN A 339 -19.60 1.36 -16.20
CA ASN A 339 -19.66 2.78 -16.53
C ASN A 339 -20.22 3.60 -15.36
N ALA A 340 -19.98 3.15 -14.13
CA ALA A 340 -20.45 3.83 -12.93
C ALA A 340 -19.52 5.02 -12.63
N PRO A 341 -20.07 6.22 -12.37
CA PRO A 341 -19.31 7.45 -12.14
C PRO A 341 -18.28 7.37 -11.02
N VAL A 342 -18.51 6.48 -10.05
CA VAL A 342 -17.52 6.05 -9.05
C VAL A 342 -17.40 4.54 -9.15
N VAL A 343 -16.19 4.03 -8.98
CA VAL A 343 -15.87 2.59 -9.04
C VAL A 343 -14.64 2.31 -8.20
N THR A 344 -14.58 1.14 -7.60
CA THR A 344 -13.40 0.70 -6.86
C THR A 344 -12.31 0.27 -7.85
N PRO A 345 -11.04 0.70 -7.66
CA PRO A 345 -9.92 0.27 -8.49
C PRO A 345 -9.72 -1.24 -8.42
N GLN A 346 -9.22 -1.83 -9.51
CA GLN A 346 -9.05 -3.28 -9.66
C GLN A 346 -7.75 -3.60 -10.41
N LYS A 347 -7.54 -2.92 -11.53
CA LYS A 347 -6.38 -3.15 -12.39
C LYS A 347 -5.20 -2.34 -11.89
N TRP A 348 -4.07 -3.01 -11.73
CA TRP A 348 -2.84 -2.42 -11.23
C TRP A 348 -3.09 -1.63 -9.95
N SER A 349 -3.79 -2.19 -8.97
CA SER A 349 -4.07 -1.45 -7.74
C SER A 349 -3.69 -2.19 -6.46
N GLY A 350 -3.23 -3.43 -6.57
CA GLY A 350 -2.91 -4.29 -5.44
C GLY A 350 -1.49 -4.19 -4.92
N TYR A 351 -1.00 -5.33 -4.42
CA TYR A 351 0.38 -5.49 -3.99
C TYR A 351 1.38 -5.19 -5.11
N LEU A 352 2.56 -4.72 -4.71
CA LEU A 352 3.70 -4.62 -5.60
C LEU A 352 3.96 -5.95 -6.31
N ARG A 353 4.19 -5.90 -7.63
CA ARG A 353 4.48 -7.09 -8.44
C ARG A 353 5.62 -7.92 -7.83
N ARG A 354 5.40 -9.23 -7.73
CA ARG A 354 6.39 -10.18 -7.16
C ARG A 354 7.79 -10.08 -7.78
N GLU A 355 7.90 -9.66 -9.04
CA GLU A 355 9.19 -9.53 -9.73
C GLU A 355 10.08 -8.43 -9.12
N PHE A 356 9.50 -7.51 -8.34
CA PHE A 356 10.23 -6.49 -7.57
C PHE A 356 10.48 -6.89 -6.11
N VAL A 357 10.09 -8.09 -5.70
CA VAL A 357 10.38 -8.66 -4.37
C VAL A 357 11.55 -9.62 -4.49
N LEU A 358 12.59 -9.46 -3.66
CA LEU A 358 13.79 -10.30 -3.74
C LEU A 358 13.46 -11.79 -3.56
N SER A 359 14.01 -12.61 -4.45
CA SER A 359 13.75 -14.05 -4.54
C SER A 359 15.05 -14.87 -4.49
N GLY A 360 14.94 -16.20 -4.50
CA GLY A 360 16.09 -17.11 -4.46
C GLY A 360 16.94 -16.95 -3.18
N ASP A 361 18.27 -16.92 -3.33
CA ASP A 361 19.22 -16.79 -2.22
C ASP A 361 19.15 -15.43 -1.50
N ARG A 362 18.53 -14.42 -2.14
CA ARG A 362 18.32 -13.08 -1.59
C ARG A 362 16.96 -12.90 -0.93
N ARG A 363 16.11 -13.96 -0.95
CA ARG A 363 14.79 -13.92 -0.32
C ARG A 363 14.95 -13.63 1.18
N GLY A 364 14.24 -12.62 1.66
CA GLY A 364 14.26 -12.21 3.07
C GLY A 364 15.28 -11.13 3.41
N GLU A 365 16.16 -10.72 2.49
CA GLU A 365 17.12 -9.63 2.72
C GLU A 365 16.41 -8.29 3.04
N ASP A 366 15.30 -8.02 2.34
CA ASP A 366 14.48 -6.81 2.51
C ASP A 366 13.37 -6.96 3.57
N VAL A 367 13.18 -8.14 4.18
CA VAL A 367 12.09 -8.38 5.13
C VAL A 367 12.47 -7.82 6.50
N ILE A 368 11.65 -6.90 7.02
CA ILE A 368 11.89 -6.27 8.32
C ILE A 368 10.96 -6.77 9.42
N ALA A 369 9.78 -7.26 9.07
CA ALA A 369 8.86 -7.88 10.01
C ALA A 369 8.04 -8.99 9.36
N ASN A 370 7.75 -10.03 10.15
CA ASN A 370 6.93 -11.16 9.71
C ASN A 370 5.51 -11.04 10.28
N ASN A 371 4.53 -11.62 9.59
CA ASN A 371 3.12 -11.63 10.00
C ASN A 371 2.56 -10.21 10.19
N CYS A 372 2.85 -9.34 9.22
CA CYS A 372 2.19 -8.06 9.09
C CYS A 372 0.68 -8.30 8.87
N ARG A 373 -0.13 -7.51 9.57
CA ARG A 373 -1.60 -7.52 9.44
C ARG A 373 -2.17 -6.18 9.03
N ALA A 374 -1.37 -5.13 9.12
CA ALA A 374 -1.66 -3.87 8.47
C ALA A 374 -0.38 -3.09 8.19
N LEU A 375 -0.27 -2.52 6.99
CA LEU A 375 0.58 -1.39 6.67
C LEU A 375 -0.37 -0.32 6.14
N ASP A 376 -0.68 0.64 7.01
CA ASP A 376 -1.71 1.66 6.78
C ASP A 376 -1.05 3.04 6.75
N LEU A 377 -1.16 3.73 5.63
CA LEU A 377 -0.69 5.08 5.41
C LEU A 377 -1.89 6.02 5.35
N GLN A 378 -1.81 7.14 6.06
CA GLN A 378 -2.92 8.07 6.14
C GLN A 378 -2.42 9.51 6.15
N ILE A 379 -3.15 10.35 5.44
CA ILE A 379 -2.87 11.78 5.32
C ILE A 379 -3.76 12.57 6.25
N PHE A 380 -3.22 13.59 6.92
CA PHE A 380 -4.05 14.46 7.74
C PHE A 380 -4.83 15.43 6.86
N ASP A 381 -6.15 15.24 6.82
CA ASP A 381 -7.08 16.13 6.13
C ASP A 381 -7.75 17.07 7.14
N PRO A 382 -7.51 18.40 7.06
CA PRO A 382 -8.10 19.37 7.98
C PRO A 382 -9.61 19.56 7.79
N THR A 383 -10.14 19.15 6.63
CA THR A 383 -11.54 19.30 6.23
C THR A 383 -12.34 18.00 6.28
N ALA A 384 -11.69 16.87 6.58
CA ALA A 384 -12.37 15.59 6.79
C ALA A 384 -13.38 15.73 7.95
N ALA A 385 -14.60 15.29 7.70
CA ALA A 385 -15.70 15.46 8.63
C ALA A 385 -15.86 14.24 9.54
N PHE A 386 -16.09 14.50 10.83
CA PHE A 386 -16.43 13.49 11.83
C PHE A 386 -17.86 13.72 12.32
N TYR A 387 -18.57 12.63 12.56
CA TYR A 387 -19.99 12.68 12.92
C TYR A 387 -20.28 11.88 14.17
N LEU A 388 -21.26 12.33 14.95
CA LEU A 388 -21.84 11.53 16.02
C LEU A 388 -22.89 10.57 15.45
N SER A 389 -22.72 9.29 15.73
CA SER A 389 -23.72 8.26 15.48
C SER A 389 -24.92 8.41 16.43
N SER A 390 -26.00 7.66 16.15
CA SER A 390 -27.19 7.59 17.02
C SER A 390 -26.95 7.03 18.43
N ARG A 391 -25.72 6.58 18.72
CA ARG A 391 -25.27 6.10 20.04
C ARG A 391 -24.19 7.00 20.66
N ASP A 392 -24.09 8.25 20.20
CA ASP A 392 -23.09 9.24 20.64
C ASP A 392 -21.63 8.80 20.46
N LEU A 393 -21.38 7.85 19.55
CA LEU A 393 -20.02 7.49 19.13
C LEU A 393 -19.58 8.40 17.99
N VAL A 394 -18.38 8.97 18.10
CA VAL A 394 -17.73 9.69 17.00
C VAL A 394 -17.30 8.67 15.96
N VAL A 395 -17.66 8.92 14.70
CA VAL A 395 -17.35 8.08 13.54
C VAL A 395 -16.67 8.95 12.49
N GLY A 396 -15.51 8.50 12.02
CA GLY A 396 -14.72 9.15 11.00
C GLY A 396 -14.66 8.37 9.67
N PRO A 397 -14.06 8.96 8.63
CA PRO A 397 -13.94 8.37 7.30
C PRO A 397 -13.40 6.94 7.22
N GLY A 398 -12.43 6.58 8.06
CA GLY A 398 -11.84 5.24 8.11
C GLY A 398 -12.68 4.19 8.85
N ASP A 399 -13.78 4.59 9.50
CA ASP A 399 -14.61 3.67 10.26
C ASP A 399 -15.65 2.97 9.38
N ALA A 400 -15.86 1.68 9.61
CA ALA A 400 -16.86 0.88 8.87
C ALA A 400 -18.31 1.40 8.99
N GLY A 401 -18.58 2.21 10.02
CA GLY A 401 -19.88 2.83 10.31
C GLY A 401 -20.10 4.19 9.64
N TYR A 402 -19.10 4.76 8.95
CA TYR A 402 -19.13 6.14 8.46
C TYR A 402 -20.30 6.40 7.51
N ARG A 403 -20.53 5.48 6.57
CA ARG A 403 -21.65 5.56 5.61
C ARG A 403 -23.00 5.58 6.31
N GLN A 404 -23.18 4.79 7.36
CA GLN A 404 -24.46 4.62 8.06
C GLN A 404 -24.83 5.89 8.82
N VAL A 405 -23.85 6.64 9.30
CA VAL A 405 -24.08 7.95 9.93
C VAL A 405 -24.50 9.00 8.89
N LEU A 406 -24.01 8.89 7.65
CA LEU A 406 -24.44 9.74 6.54
C LEU A 406 -25.85 9.39 6.02
N SER A 407 -26.23 8.11 6.06
CA SER A 407 -27.57 7.61 5.68
C SER A 407 -28.58 7.73 6.83
N GLY A 408 -28.82 8.94 7.33
CA GLY A 408 -29.90 9.21 8.30
C GLY A 408 -31.28 9.24 7.64
N PRO A 409 -32.39 9.03 8.39
CA PRO A 409 -33.73 9.24 7.85
C PRO A 409 -33.88 10.65 7.29
N THR A 410 -34.58 10.80 6.17
CA THR A 410 -34.81 12.08 5.49
C THR A 410 -35.38 13.08 6.48
N GLY A 411 -34.62 14.13 6.81
CA GLY A 411 -35.01 15.15 7.81
C GLY A 411 -34.56 14.91 9.25
N ALA A 412 -33.73 13.89 9.53
CA ALA A 412 -33.02 13.80 10.80
C ALA A 412 -32.11 15.03 10.99
N LEU A 413 -31.99 15.50 12.24
CA LEU A 413 -31.04 16.54 12.60
C LEU A 413 -29.66 16.13 12.06
N ILE A 414 -29.02 17.07 11.37
CA ILE A 414 -27.64 17.00 10.90
C ILE A 414 -26.82 16.32 12.02
N PRO A 415 -26.08 15.22 11.76
CA PRO A 415 -25.19 14.70 12.78
C PRO A 415 -24.27 15.83 13.20
N ASP A 416 -24.22 16.14 14.50
CA ASP A 416 -23.42 17.24 15.00
C ASP A 416 -21.98 17.03 14.53
N GLY A 417 -21.55 17.87 13.59
CA GLY A 417 -20.21 17.79 13.02
C GLY A 417 -19.23 18.06 14.15
N VAL A 418 -18.35 17.11 14.41
CA VAL A 418 -17.29 17.29 15.39
C VAL A 418 -16.20 18.12 14.69
N PRO A 419 -15.91 19.35 15.15
CA PRO A 419 -14.85 20.14 14.55
C PRO A 419 -13.51 19.45 14.79
N GLY A 420 -12.75 19.24 13.72
CA GLY A 420 -11.44 18.63 13.79
C GLY A 420 -11.22 17.74 12.57
N GLY A 421 -10.19 18.07 11.79
CA GLY A 421 -9.70 17.17 10.76
C GLY A 421 -9.10 15.89 11.35
N GLY A 422 -8.82 14.93 10.48
CA GLY A 422 -8.32 13.62 10.89
C GLY A 422 -7.41 13.00 9.86
N PHE A 423 -6.76 11.91 10.28
CA PHE A 423 -6.01 11.06 9.35
C PHE A 423 -6.99 10.20 8.55
N VAL A 424 -6.88 10.28 7.24
CA VAL A 424 -7.74 9.57 6.27
C VAL A 424 -6.87 8.95 5.18
N ASP A 425 -7.39 7.89 4.56
CA ASP A 425 -6.81 7.25 3.39
C ASP A 425 -7.01 8.16 2.15
N LEU A 426 -6.14 8.06 1.14
CA LEU A 426 -6.30 8.89 -0.08
C LEU A 426 -7.52 8.44 -0.88
N ALA A 427 -8.36 9.38 -1.30
CA ALA A 427 -9.60 9.03 -2.00
C ALA A 427 -10.49 8.01 -1.23
N TYR A 428 -10.45 8.05 0.11
CA TYR A 428 -11.17 7.16 1.02
C TYR A 428 -12.65 6.89 0.68
N PRO A 429 -13.46 7.81 0.09
CA PRO A 429 -14.85 7.47 -0.20
C PRO A 429 -14.99 6.36 -1.25
N VAL A 430 -14.02 6.24 -2.16
CA VAL A 430 -14.09 5.38 -3.36
C VAL A 430 -13.50 3.98 -3.13
N LEU A 431 -12.64 3.86 -2.12
CA LEU A 431 -11.96 2.61 -1.74
C LEU A 431 -12.96 1.52 -1.33
N ALA A 432 -12.52 0.26 -1.30
CA ALA A 432 -13.39 -0.91 -1.13
C ALA A 432 -14.14 -0.97 0.21
N GLY A 433 -13.61 -0.31 1.25
CA GLY A 433 -14.28 -0.11 2.55
C GLY A 433 -14.94 1.28 2.71
N GLY A 434 -14.81 2.16 1.71
CA GLY A 434 -15.24 3.55 1.74
C GLY A 434 -16.75 3.79 1.75
N ALA A 435 -17.15 5.06 1.81
CA ALA A 435 -18.58 5.43 1.86
C ALA A 435 -19.32 5.21 0.53
N LEU A 436 -18.67 5.41 -0.61
CA LEU A 436 -19.29 5.43 -1.94
C LEU A 436 -19.24 4.08 -2.66
N ARG A 437 -18.13 3.35 -2.64
CA ARG A 437 -18.01 1.94 -3.14
C ARG A 437 -18.74 1.64 -4.45
N GLY A 438 -18.67 2.57 -5.39
CA GLY A 438 -19.35 2.45 -6.69
C GLY A 438 -20.86 2.67 -6.70
N TRP A 439 -21.38 3.46 -5.75
CA TRP A 439 -22.75 3.98 -5.67
C TRP A 439 -23.84 2.93 -5.75
N GLN A 440 -23.66 1.89 -4.94
CA GLN A 440 -24.63 0.82 -4.83
C GLN A 440 -25.07 0.63 -3.39
N ASP A 441 -26.21 -0.02 -3.26
CA ASP A 441 -26.74 -0.61 -2.04
C ASP A 441 -25.66 -1.39 -1.28
N LEU A 442 -25.72 -1.36 0.05
CA LEU A 442 -24.81 -2.10 0.93
C LEU A 442 -25.61 -3.13 1.72
N LEU A 443 -25.13 -4.38 1.77
CA LEU A 443 -25.61 -5.36 2.75
C LEU A 443 -25.23 -4.83 4.14
N VAL A 444 -26.22 -4.57 5.00
CA VAL A 444 -25.93 -4.38 6.42
C VAL A 444 -25.19 -5.63 6.87
N SER A 445 -24.02 -5.43 7.48
CA SER A 445 -23.22 -6.48 8.11
C SER A 445 -24.15 -7.54 8.71
N ASN A 446 -23.84 -8.83 8.47
CA ASN A 446 -24.56 -9.99 9.00
C ASN A 446 -24.37 -10.09 10.53
N SER A 447 -24.67 -9.02 11.27
CA SER A 447 -24.83 -9.08 12.71
C SER A 447 -25.97 -10.06 13.03
N PRO A 448 -25.88 -10.84 14.10
CA PRO A 448 -26.79 -11.97 14.39
C PRO A 448 -28.20 -11.54 14.77
N GLY A 449 -28.49 -10.24 14.77
CA GLY A 449 -29.81 -9.67 15.03
C GLY A 449 -30.37 -8.81 13.90
N ALA A 450 -29.59 -8.55 12.84
CA ALA A 450 -30.13 -7.95 11.62
C ALA A 450 -30.86 -9.05 10.83
N PRO A 451 -32.12 -8.84 10.39
CA PRO A 451 -32.76 -9.76 9.46
C PRO A 451 -31.81 -9.99 8.27
N SER A 452 -31.42 -11.23 8.01
CA SER A 452 -30.52 -11.56 6.90
C SER A 452 -31.03 -10.92 5.61
N GLY A 453 -30.19 -10.13 4.95
CA GLY A 453 -30.57 -9.43 3.71
C GLY A 453 -31.16 -8.03 3.89
N GLN A 454 -31.04 -7.42 5.08
CA GLN A 454 -31.30 -5.98 5.20
C GLN A 454 -30.23 -5.21 4.43
N VAL A 455 -30.65 -4.57 3.36
CA VAL A 455 -29.82 -3.70 2.55
C VAL A 455 -29.98 -2.29 3.09
N THR A 456 -28.89 -1.63 3.48
CA THR A 456 -28.90 -0.17 3.48
C THR A 456 -29.03 0.24 2.03
N PRO A 457 -30.15 0.89 1.64
CA PRO A 457 -30.28 1.39 0.30
C PRO A 457 -29.05 2.22 -0.05
N ASN A 458 -28.83 2.44 -1.34
CA ASN A 458 -27.97 3.52 -1.78
C ASN A 458 -28.34 4.78 -0.99
N LEU A 459 -27.44 5.75 -0.90
CA LEU A 459 -27.88 7.09 -0.54
C LEU A 459 -28.83 7.52 -1.68
N GLU A 460 -30.10 7.10 -1.61
CA GLU A 460 -31.06 7.20 -2.70
C GLU A 460 -31.30 8.68 -2.98
N PRO A 461 -31.54 9.05 -4.25
CA PRO A 461 -31.68 10.45 -4.62
C PRO A 461 -32.87 11.09 -3.90
N GLY A 462 -32.60 11.83 -2.84
CA GLY A 462 -33.59 12.52 -2.01
C GLY A 462 -33.13 13.94 -1.72
N ALA A 463 -34.05 14.83 -1.35
CA ALA A 463 -33.77 16.26 -1.18
C ALA A 463 -32.65 16.64 -0.16
N SER A 464 -32.05 15.66 0.54
CA SER A 464 -30.88 15.78 1.42
C SER A 464 -29.52 15.50 0.74
N ASP A 465 -29.48 15.18 -0.55
CA ASP A 465 -28.29 14.70 -1.28
C ASP A 465 -27.13 15.70 -1.35
N THR A 466 -27.41 16.98 -1.62
CA THR A 466 -26.36 18.00 -1.76
C THR A 466 -25.53 18.11 -0.48
N LEU A 467 -26.17 17.99 0.69
CA LEU A 467 -25.48 18.04 1.98
C LEU A 467 -24.61 16.81 2.22
N ASN A 468 -25.08 15.60 1.86
CA ASN A 468 -24.30 14.38 2.07
C ASN A 468 -23.10 14.28 1.12
N ILE A 469 -23.25 14.78 -0.11
CA ILE A 469 -22.16 14.90 -1.08
C ILE A 469 -21.09 15.86 -0.60
N THR A 470 -21.47 17.09 -0.24
CA THR A 470 -20.53 18.10 0.27
C THR A 470 -19.81 17.62 1.54
N ARG A 471 -20.46 16.79 2.36
CA ARG A 471 -19.89 16.19 3.58
C ARG A 471 -18.80 15.15 3.34
N MET A 472 -18.83 14.48 2.19
CA MET A 472 -17.80 13.51 1.79
C MET A 472 -16.70 14.13 0.91
N SER A 473 -16.92 15.36 0.45
CA SER A 473 -15.90 16.15 -0.22
C SER A 473 -14.98 16.76 0.84
N SER A 474 -13.71 16.41 0.77
CA SER A 474 -12.64 16.98 1.59
C SER A 474 -11.39 17.10 0.72
N VAL A 475 -10.38 17.81 1.19
CA VAL A 475 -9.15 18.08 0.43
C VAL A 475 -8.54 16.81 -0.19
N PHE A 476 -8.49 15.72 0.57
CA PHE A 476 -7.89 14.46 0.13
C PHE A 476 -8.91 13.38 -0.24
N SER A 477 -10.20 13.72 -0.34
CA SER A 477 -11.22 12.74 -0.73
C SER A 477 -11.21 12.40 -2.22
N GLY A 478 -10.49 13.17 -3.04
CA GLY A 478 -10.35 12.95 -4.49
C GLY A 478 -11.63 13.24 -5.31
N LEU A 479 -12.68 13.74 -4.66
CA LEU A 479 -13.97 14.05 -5.28
C LEU A 479 -14.11 15.56 -5.46
N ASP A 480 -14.50 15.98 -6.66
CA ASP A 480 -14.94 17.34 -6.93
C ASP A 480 -16.41 17.32 -7.34
N LEU A 481 -17.25 17.74 -6.40
CA LEU A 481 -18.70 17.74 -6.56
C LEU A 481 -19.27 19.15 -6.34
N ALA A 482 -18.42 20.19 -6.44
CA ALA A 482 -18.76 21.58 -6.13
C ALA A 482 -19.92 22.15 -6.96
N ALA A 483 -20.18 21.59 -8.15
CA ALA A 483 -21.29 21.98 -9.02
C ALA A 483 -22.50 21.01 -8.99
N ALA A 484 -22.40 19.89 -8.26
CA ALA A 484 -23.40 18.83 -8.29
C ALA A 484 -24.49 19.05 -7.23
N SER A 485 -25.70 19.42 -7.66
CA SER A 485 -26.88 19.49 -6.77
C SER A 485 -27.46 18.12 -6.42
N THR A 486 -27.09 17.09 -7.18
CA THR A 486 -27.48 15.68 -7.04
C THR A 486 -26.28 14.78 -7.29
N PHE A 487 -26.31 13.54 -6.80
CA PHE A 487 -25.30 12.55 -7.16
C PHE A 487 -25.25 12.40 -8.70
N PRO A 488 -24.05 12.36 -9.31
CA PRO A 488 -23.93 12.13 -10.74
C PRO A 488 -24.64 10.84 -11.17
N ALA A 489 -25.15 10.78 -12.39
CA ALA A 489 -25.84 9.58 -12.89
C ALA A 489 -24.99 8.81 -13.91
N ASN A 490 -23.96 9.45 -14.47
CA ASN A 490 -23.15 8.91 -15.54
C ASN A 490 -21.66 9.22 -15.29
N THR A 491 -20.76 8.31 -15.69
CA THR A 491 -19.29 8.51 -15.74
C THR A 491 -18.83 9.67 -16.59
N THR A 492 -19.71 10.22 -17.41
CA THR A 492 -19.42 11.42 -18.18
C THR A 492 -19.26 12.62 -17.25
N ASP A 493 -19.97 12.67 -16.13
CA ASP A 493 -19.97 13.77 -15.18
C ASP A 493 -18.69 13.70 -14.32
N GLN A 494 -17.83 14.72 -14.42
CA GLN A 494 -16.56 14.80 -13.70
C GLN A 494 -16.82 14.76 -12.19
N THR A 495 -16.71 13.56 -11.62
CA THR A 495 -16.98 13.28 -10.20
C THR A 495 -15.70 13.41 -9.37
N TYR A 496 -14.54 13.27 -10.02
CA TYR A 496 -13.22 13.37 -9.43
C TYR A 496 -12.61 14.73 -9.72
N THR A 497 -11.67 15.14 -8.86
CA THR A 497 -10.92 16.39 -9.02
C THR A 497 -10.16 16.43 -10.35
N ASP A 498 -10.09 17.60 -10.98
CA ASP A 498 -9.32 17.79 -12.22
C ASP A 498 -7.83 17.45 -12.06
N ALA A 499 -7.25 17.60 -10.87
CA ALA A 499 -5.86 17.24 -10.56
C ALA A 499 -5.57 15.73 -10.76
N LEU A 500 -6.51 14.85 -10.41
CA LEU A 500 -6.40 13.41 -10.65
C LEU A 500 -6.42 13.06 -12.14
N PHE A 501 -7.18 13.81 -12.95
CA PHE A 501 -7.16 13.64 -14.40
C PHE A 501 -5.88 14.21 -15.02
N LYS A 502 -5.45 15.42 -14.61
CA LYS A 502 -4.23 16.08 -15.09
C LYS A 502 -2.96 15.28 -14.80
N SER A 503 -2.88 14.64 -13.63
CA SER A 503 -1.76 13.77 -13.26
C SER A 503 -1.68 12.45 -14.03
N GLY A 504 -2.75 12.06 -14.73
CA GLY A 504 -2.86 10.78 -15.43
C GLY A 504 -2.98 9.56 -14.50
N ARG A 505 -3.17 9.78 -13.20
CA ARG A 505 -3.50 8.73 -12.21
C ARG A 505 -4.95 8.26 -12.30
N LEU A 506 -5.79 8.97 -13.06
CA LEU A 506 -7.16 8.58 -13.41
C LEU A 506 -7.36 8.73 -14.93
N VAL A 507 -7.79 7.65 -15.61
CA VAL A 507 -8.08 7.67 -17.05
C VAL A 507 -9.42 7.02 -17.36
N ILE A 508 -10.23 7.71 -18.17
CA ILE A 508 -11.53 7.22 -18.65
C ILE A 508 -11.43 6.87 -20.14
N ALA A 509 -11.89 5.67 -20.50
CA ALA A 509 -11.99 5.24 -21.90
C ALA A 509 -13.17 5.89 -22.63
N GLY A 510 -13.16 5.84 -23.97
CA GLY A 510 -14.26 6.35 -24.80
C GLY A 510 -15.59 5.61 -24.60
N SER A 511 -15.59 4.44 -23.96
CA SER A 511 -16.78 3.73 -23.51
C SER A 511 -17.31 4.24 -22.15
N ASP A 512 -16.80 5.37 -21.65
CA ASP A 512 -17.08 5.95 -20.34
C ASP A 512 -16.82 4.99 -19.16
N GLN A 513 -15.74 4.22 -19.26
CA GLN A 513 -15.26 3.32 -18.19
C GLN A 513 -13.98 3.86 -17.61
N ILE A 514 -13.85 3.89 -16.28
CA ILE A 514 -12.58 4.23 -15.63
C ILE A 514 -11.65 3.03 -15.81
N ARG A 515 -10.55 3.20 -16.54
CA ARG A 515 -9.66 2.07 -16.90
C ARG A 515 -8.38 2.02 -16.09
N LEU A 516 -8.02 3.14 -15.50
CA LEU A 516 -6.84 3.31 -14.67
C LEU A 516 -7.23 4.24 -13.53
N PHE A 517 -6.98 3.80 -12.31
CA PHE A 517 -7.15 4.60 -11.10
C PHE A 517 -6.11 4.14 -10.08
N GLN A 518 -5.13 4.99 -9.79
CA GLN A 518 -4.08 4.79 -8.79
C GLN A 518 -3.88 6.10 -8.02
N PRO A 519 -4.69 6.38 -6.99
CA PRO A 519 -4.51 7.59 -6.18
C PRO A 519 -3.14 7.55 -5.48
N ALA A 520 -2.39 8.64 -5.58
CA ALA A 520 -1.10 8.77 -4.93
C ALA A 520 -0.88 10.22 -4.52
N PHE A 521 -0.38 10.42 -3.31
CA PHE A 521 0.22 11.67 -2.89
C PHE A 521 1.70 11.63 -3.30
N ASP A 522 2.14 12.62 -4.06
CA ASP A 522 3.49 12.67 -4.59
C ASP A 522 3.95 14.11 -4.56
N THR A 523 5.17 14.36 -4.07
CA THR A 523 5.86 15.65 -4.20
C THR A 523 6.41 15.82 -5.63
N TYR A 524 5.59 15.42 -6.61
CA TYR A 524 5.87 15.25 -8.02
C TYR A 524 6.49 16.53 -8.58
N THR A 525 7.49 16.43 -9.45
CA THR A 525 8.10 17.61 -10.09
C THR A 525 7.18 18.28 -11.10
N SER A 526 7.32 19.58 -11.31
CA SER A 526 6.86 20.24 -12.54
C SER A 526 7.60 19.83 -13.82
N ALA A 527 8.24 18.65 -13.83
CA ALA A 527 8.94 18.12 -14.98
C ALA A 527 7.98 17.62 -16.07
N TYR A 528 6.70 17.43 -15.78
CA TYR A 528 5.74 17.36 -16.87
C TYR A 528 5.76 18.69 -17.63
N GLU A 529 5.86 18.63 -18.95
CA GLU A 529 6.19 19.73 -19.88
C GLU A 529 7.67 20.21 -19.89
N ARG A 530 8.48 19.98 -18.83
CA ARG A 530 9.91 20.37 -18.80
C ARG A 530 10.90 19.24 -19.06
N ASP A 531 10.45 17.98 -19.00
CA ASP A 531 11.27 16.78 -19.24
C ASP A 531 11.61 16.56 -20.73
N GLY A 532 11.13 17.45 -21.60
CA GLY A 532 11.35 17.39 -23.04
C GLY A 532 10.47 16.36 -23.76
N PHE A 533 9.48 15.79 -23.06
CA PHE A 533 8.59 14.80 -23.63
C PHE A 533 7.13 15.28 -23.67
N TYR A 534 6.45 14.93 -24.76
CA TYR A 534 5.10 15.44 -25.01
C TYR A 534 4.03 14.66 -24.23
N GLN A 535 3.23 15.37 -23.44
CA GLN A 535 2.09 14.84 -22.69
C GLN A 535 0.84 15.59 -23.12
N GLU A 536 -0.22 14.84 -23.42
CA GLU A 536 -1.43 15.40 -24.02
C GLU A 536 -2.65 15.12 -23.15
N ARG A 537 -3.50 16.14 -22.98
CA ARG A 537 -4.81 15.98 -22.36
C ARG A 537 -5.78 15.32 -23.32
N ARG A 538 -6.46 14.27 -22.86
CA ARG A 538 -7.48 13.59 -23.65
C ARG A 538 -8.85 14.24 -23.49
N TYR A 539 -9.45 14.66 -24.61
CA TYR A 539 -10.84 15.10 -24.65
C TYR A 539 -11.71 14.20 -25.53
N ILE A 540 -12.89 13.82 -25.02
CA ILE A 540 -13.92 13.12 -25.81
C ILE A 540 -15.25 13.82 -25.55
N GLY A 541 -15.90 14.29 -26.62
CA GLY A 541 -17.16 15.04 -26.51
C GLY A 541 -17.02 16.33 -25.70
N GLY A 542 -15.84 16.97 -25.73
CA GLY A 542 -15.54 18.19 -24.99
C GLY A 542 -15.28 18.00 -23.48
N ARG A 543 -15.26 16.75 -22.98
CA ARG A 543 -14.98 16.45 -21.57
C ARG A 543 -13.56 15.91 -21.41
N PHE A 544 -12.89 16.30 -20.33
CA PHE A 544 -11.56 15.84 -20.00
C PHE A 544 -11.60 14.39 -19.46
N ARG A 545 -10.73 13.53 -19.98
CA ARG A 545 -10.73 12.06 -19.73
C ARG A 545 -9.40 11.54 -19.18
N GLY A 546 -8.54 12.44 -18.74
CA GLY A 546 -7.20 12.14 -18.22
C GLY A 546 -6.08 12.55 -19.17
N THR A 547 -4.86 12.58 -18.66
CA THR A 547 -3.64 12.87 -19.43
C THR A 547 -2.87 11.59 -19.77
N TYR A 548 -2.19 11.59 -20.91
CA TYR A 548 -1.38 10.47 -21.36
C TYR A 548 -0.10 10.96 -22.04
N TRP A 549 0.87 10.06 -22.14
CA TRP A 549 2.14 10.34 -22.77
C TRP A 549 2.06 9.95 -24.25
N LYS A 550 2.19 10.95 -25.13
CA LYS A 550 2.07 10.78 -26.57
C LYS A 550 3.45 10.75 -27.23
N GLN A 551 3.60 9.92 -28.25
CA GLN A 551 4.83 9.94 -29.05
C GLN A 551 4.91 11.25 -29.84
N TYR A 552 6.01 11.99 -29.67
CA TYR A 552 6.24 13.26 -30.35
C TYR A 552 6.31 13.09 -31.88
N ASN A 553 5.40 13.75 -32.62
CA ASN A 553 5.49 13.86 -34.08
C ASN A 553 5.83 15.29 -34.50
N ALA A 554 6.59 15.47 -35.58
CA ALA A 554 6.98 16.80 -36.09
C ALA A 554 5.80 17.73 -36.45
N GLY A 555 4.58 17.19 -36.62
CA GLY A 555 3.35 17.95 -36.84
C GLY A 555 2.68 18.46 -35.56
N ASP A 556 3.05 17.95 -34.38
CA ASP A 556 2.56 18.45 -33.09
C ASP A 556 3.25 19.78 -32.71
N ALA A 557 4.43 20.07 -33.29
CA ALA A 557 5.18 21.31 -33.05
C ALA A 557 4.49 22.62 -33.47
N SER A 558 3.43 22.56 -34.29
CA SER A 558 2.68 23.74 -34.73
C SER A 558 1.46 24.09 -33.86
N ILE A 559 1.13 23.25 -32.88
CA ILE A 559 -0.03 23.41 -31.98
C ILE A 559 0.33 23.31 -30.49
N THR A 560 1.57 22.90 -30.18
CA THR A 560 2.02 22.63 -28.83
C THR A 560 3.03 23.68 -28.40
N ASP A 561 2.81 24.29 -27.25
CA ASP A 561 3.86 25.01 -26.53
C ASP A 561 4.85 23.98 -25.97
N LEU A 562 5.98 23.83 -26.66
CA LEU A 562 6.98 22.80 -26.36
C LEU A 562 7.94 23.20 -25.26
N ALA A 563 7.77 24.38 -24.66
CA ALA A 563 8.69 24.88 -23.66
C ALA A 563 7.98 25.74 -22.61
N ALA A 564 8.23 25.43 -21.34
CA ALA A 564 8.07 26.38 -20.24
C ALA A 564 9.15 27.48 -20.28
N ASP A 565 9.49 28.01 -21.46
CA ASP A 565 10.50 29.07 -21.63
C ASP A 565 9.91 30.49 -21.52
N GLY A 566 8.60 30.59 -21.29
CA GLY A 566 7.89 31.85 -21.12
C GLY A 566 7.75 32.65 -22.43
N ILE A 567 7.86 32.00 -23.59
CA ILE A 567 7.68 32.61 -24.91
C ILE A 567 6.59 31.84 -25.67
N ASP A 568 5.44 32.47 -25.90
CA ASP A 568 4.43 31.98 -26.84
C ASP A 568 5.05 31.89 -28.25
N THR A 569 5.33 30.67 -28.70
CA THR A 569 5.97 30.42 -30.00
C THR A 569 4.98 30.22 -31.14
N ASN A 570 3.66 30.34 -30.91
CA ASN A 570 2.68 29.92 -31.92
C ASN A 570 1.49 30.89 -32.23
N ALA A 571 1.44 32.11 -31.69
CA ALA A 571 0.51 33.14 -32.19
C ALA A 571 1.18 34.27 -33.02
N PRO A 572 0.78 34.51 -34.30
CA PRO A 572 1.17 35.70 -35.06
C PRO A 572 0.22 36.87 -34.73
N THR A 573 -0.07 37.11 -33.45
CA THR A 573 -1.01 38.16 -33.03
C THR A 573 -0.27 39.34 -32.40
N LEU A 574 -0.86 40.53 -32.55
CA LEU A 574 -0.31 41.84 -32.23
C LEU A 574 -0.19 42.14 -30.71
N PHE A 575 -0.38 41.13 -29.85
CA PHE A 575 -0.35 41.26 -28.39
C PHE A 575 0.53 40.15 -27.80
N PRO A 576 1.77 40.45 -27.37
CA PRO A 576 2.59 39.47 -26.67
C PRO A 576 2.09 39.35 -25.22
N GLY A 577 1.60 38.16 -24.83
CA GLY A 577 1.28 37.84 -23.44
C GLY A 577 -0.19 37.56 -23.13
N GLU A 578 -0.92 36.82 -23.97
CA GLU A 578 -2.30 36.39 -23.63
C GLU A 578 -2.49 34.86 -23.63
N TYR A 579 -1.46 34.07 -23.95
CA TYR A 579 -1.50 32.59 -23.94
C TYR A 579 -0.12 31.98 -23.65
N GLY A 580 0.43 32.21 -22.47
CA GLY A 580 1.60 31.47 -21.97
C GLY A 580 1.25 30.87 -20.61
N THR A 581 1.95 29.82 -20.18
CA THR A 581 1.72 29.15 -18.88
C THR A 581 2.08 30.06 -17.69
N ASP A 582 1.25 31.06 -17.41
CA ASP A 582 1.43 32.01 -16.30
C ASP A 582 0.52 31.69 -15.10
N ASP A 583 -0.35 30.68 -15.23
CA ASP A 583 -1.16 30.17 -14.13
C ASP A 583 -1.20 28.62 -14.03
N PRO A 584 -1.39 28.06 -12.82
CA PRO A 584 -1.60 26.61 -12.63
C PRO A 584 -2.85 26.03 -13.33
N SER A 585 -3.78 26.85 -13.82
CA SER A 585 -4.98 26.41 -14.53
C SER A 585 -4.68 25.93 -15.95
N GLU A 586 -3.74 26.57 -16.63
CA GLU A 586 -3.42 26.31 -18.03
C GLU A 586 -2.58 25.04 -18.23
N ARG A 587 -1.70 24.69 -17.28
CA ARG A 587 -0.79 23.52 -17.34
C ARG A 587 -1.43 22.19 -17.67
N GLU A 588 -0.98 21.51 -18.72
CA GLU A 588 -1.50 20.23 -19.20
C GLU A 588 -1.53 19.15 -18.11
N THR A 589 -0.60 19.25 -17.17
CA THR A 589 -0.34 18.28 -16.10
C THR A 589 -0.27 18.92 -14.72
N SER A 590 -0.44 18.11 -13.67
CA SER A 590 -0.29 18.55 -12.27
C SER A 590 0.02 17.36 -11.36
N ALA A 591 0.43 17.65 -10.12
CA ALA A 591 0.41 16.63 -9.07
C ALA A 591 -1.02 16.09 -8.87
N PRO A 592 -1.20 14.81 -8.44
CA PRO A 592 -2.53 14.24 -8.24
C PRO A 592 -3.33 14.95 -7.14
N PHE A 593 -2.64 15.44 -6.11
CA PHE A 593 -3.17 16.29 -5.05
C PHE A 593 -2.30 17.54 -4.94
N VAL A 594 -2.93 18.71 -4.97
CA VAL A 594 -2.24 20.02 -5.01
C VAL A 594 -2.07 20.66 -3.62
N GLN A 595 -2.76 20.15 -2.61
CA GLN A 595 -2.67 20.72 -1.26
C GLN A 595 -1.56 20.04 -0.46
N THR A 596 -0.70 20.83 0.18
CA THR A 596 0.28 20.31 1.15
C THR A 596 -0.43 19.66 2.35
N PRO A 597 -0.09 18.40 2.69
CA PRO A 597 -0.56 17.77 3.91
C PRO A 597 0.19 18.27 5.13
N GLN A 598 -0.52 18.43 6.24
CA GLN A 598 0.10 18.84 7.51
C GLN A 598 0.90 17.71 8.17
N ALA A 599 0.49 16.47 7.92
CA ALA A 599 1.10 15.29 8.51
C ALA A 599 0.73 14.04 7.71
N ILE A 600 1.62 13.05 7.72
CA ILE A 600 1.35 11.69 7.27
C ILE A 600 1.57 10.74 8.44
N ARG A 601 0.63 9.83 8.66
CA ARG A 601 0.69 8.78 9.65
C ARG A 601 0.96 7.46 8.94
N VAL A 602 1.97 6.73 9.41
CA VAL A 602 2.23 5.35 8.98
C VAL A 602 2.02 4.44 10.17
N THR A 603 1.13 3.47 10.01
CA THR A 603 0.72 2.52 11.03
C THR A 603 1.14 1.12 10.61
N VAL A 604 1.80 0.41 11.51
CA VAL A 604 2.16 -1.00 11.30
C VAL A 604 1.49 -1.85 12.38
N ARG A 605 0.80 -2.91 11.96
CA ARG A 605 0.19 -3.91 12.85
C ARG A 605 0.85 -5.26 12.61
N LEU A 606 1.33 -5.88 13.68
CA LEU A 606 1.93 -7.22 13.66
C LEU A 606 1.13 -8.20 14.52
N GLU A 607 1.11 -9.47 14.13
CA GLU A 607 0.48 -10.55 14.88
C GLU A 607 1.51 -11.56 15.39
N ASN A 608 1.34 -12.00 16.63
CA ASN A 608 1.97 -13.24 17.09
C ASN A 608 1.12 -14.46 16.73
N VAL A 609 1.56 -15.25 15.74
CA VAL A 609 0.82 -16.42 15.23
C VAL A 609 0.53 -17.48 16.31
N GLY A 610 1.37 -17.59 17.34
CA GLY A 610 1.20 -18.59 18.41
C GLY A 610 0.10 -18.24 19.39
N THR A 611 -0.14 -16.94 19.63
CA THR A 611 -1.09 -16.45 20.64
C THR A 611 -2.25 -15.65 20.05
N ARG A 612 -2.21 -15.35 18.74
CA ARG A 612 -3.12 -14.45 18.03
C ARG A 612 -3.24 -13.06 18.66
N GLN A 613 -2.18 -12.63 19.36
CA GLN A 613 -2.10 -11.29 19.92
C GLN A 613 -1.64 -10.32 18.83
N LEU A 614 -2.34 -9.19 18.72
CA LEU A 614 -2.02 -8.10 17.82
C LEU A 614 -1.40 -6.95 18.60
N GLN A 615 -0.39 -6.32 18.00
CA GLN A 615 0.08 -5.02 18.43
C GLN A 615 0.18 -4.09 17.23
N GLN A 616 -0.01 -2.81 17.49
CA GLN A 616 0.06 -1.76 16.48
C GLN A 616 0.87 -0.60 17.02
N MET A 617 1.65 0.03 16.15
CA MET A 617 2.37 1.25 16.47
C MET A 617 2.38 2.15 15.24
N SER A 618 2.28 3.45 15.47
CA SER A 618 2.20 4.45 14.41
C SER A 618 3.31 5.47 14.53
N VAL A 619 3.80 5.95 13.39
CA VAL A 619 4.75 7.05 13.23
C VAL A 619 4.01 8.19 12.55
N VAL A 620 4.18 9.41 13.04
CA VAL A 620 3.64 10.61 12.40
C VAL A 620 4.80 11.45 11.90
N HIS A 621 4.87 11.62 10.59
CA HIS A 621 5.80 12.51 9.92
C HIS A 621 5.12 13.85 9.62
N ARG A 622 5.85 14.93 9.85
CA ARG A 622 5.45 16.32 9.60
C ARG A 622 6.69 17.06 9.17
N ASP A 623 6.53 18.01 8.26
CA ASP A 623 7.60 18.95 7.99
C ASP A 623 7.83 19.81 9.23
N SER A 624 9.11 19.95 9.59
CA SER A 624 9.52 20.92 10.60
C SER A 624 9.50 22.30 9.95
N LEU A 625 8.46 23.09 10.24
CA LEU A 625 8.38 24.52 9.91
C LEU A 625 9.64 25.28 10.34
#